data_AF-A0A9D1RU96-F1
#
_entry.id   AF-A0A9D1RU96-F1
#
_cell.length_a   1.000
_cell.length_b   1.000
_cell.length_c   1.000
_cell.angle_alpha   90.00
_cell.angle_beta   90.00
_cell.angle_gamma   90.00
#
_symmetry.space_group_name_H-M   'P 1'
#
loop_
_entity.id
_entity.type
_entity.pdbx_description
1 polymer ?
#
loop_
_entity_poly.entity_id
_entity_poly.type
_entity_poly.pdbx_seq_one_letter_code
_entity_poly.pdbx_strand_id
1 'polypeptide(L)'
;MHGHQDARQQDQGIASEAAEVLDIAAASAVDCLRRSPVFLRMSDGTLPFAGRAAYLEQHWEGLRLLRNALDGRSAVLQTALVSATKRFATTLDRAHATARWRDRHVTMPSMLQFRRRTTELLDDGDHLALAAQAYLRLLVGGECPTNGGPGGFDRQSLAAAVTALVEDEEQLERLSEELSAAVLLLMQHGSDVCRGYPQRDSDDSCTVTVATIRRSLQ
;
A
#
# COMPACT_ATOMS: atom_id res chain seq x y z
N MET A 1 -2.26 40.77 -21.81
CA MET A 1 -3.12 39.64 -22.18
C MET A 1 -2.36 38.38 -22.60
N HIS A 2 -1.04 38.41 -22.89
CA HIS A 2 -0.27 37.18 -23.22
C HIS A 2 0.08 36.29 -22.02
N GLY A 3 0.42 36.83 -20.84
CA GLY A 3 0.85 36.01 -19.69
C GLY A 3 -0.22 35.11 -19.04
N HIS A 4 -1.48 35.16 -19.46
CA HIS A 4 -2.55 34.30 -18.92
C HIS A 4 -2.80 33.06 -19.79
N GLN A 5 -2.26 33.02 -21.02
CA GLN A 5 -2.31 31.84 -21.89
C GLN A 5 -1.11 30.93 -21.64
N ASP A 6 0.09 31.48 -21.41
CA ASP A 6 1.31 30.71 -21.13
C ASP A 6 1.21 29.96 -19.79
N ALA A 7 0.71 30.62 -18.73
CA ALA A 7 0.50 29.97 -17.43
C ALA A 7 -0.50 28.81 -17.50
N ARG A 8 -1.60 28.95 -18.26
CA ARG A 8 -2.57 27.85 -18.44
C ARG A 8 -2.03 26.69 -19.27
N GLN A 9 -1.12 26.97 -20.21
CA GLN A 9 -0.44 25.92 -20.97
C GLN A 9 0.58 25.18 -20.11
N GLN A 10 1.28 25.89 -19.22
CA GLN A 10 2.24 25.32 -18.28
C GLN A 10 1.53 24.47 -17.20
N ASP A 11 0.42 24.95 -16.63
CA ASP A 11 -0.40 24.20 -15.67
C ASP A 11 -0.99 22.92 -16.30
N GLN A 12 -1.39 22.98 -17.58
CA GLN A 12 -1.86 21.81 -18.33
C GLN A 12 -0.74 20.80 -18.62
N GLY A 13 0.49 21.26 -18.79
CA GLY A 13 1.68 20.41 -18.95
C GLY A 13 1.97 19.61 -17.68
N ILE A 14 2.11 20.30 -16.54
CA ILE A 14 2.45 19.68 -15.25
C ILE A 14 1.41 18.64 -14.83
N ALA A 15 0.11 18.96 -14.96
CA ALA A 15 -0.95 18.01 -14.62
C ALA A 15 -0.93 16.75 -15.52
N SER A 16 -0.62 16.91 -16.82
CA SER A 16 -0.48 15.80 -17.75
C SER A 16 0.72 14.91 -17.40
N GLU A 17 1.87 15.51 -17.08
CA GLU A 17 3.08 14.80 -16.69
C GLU A 17 2.89 14.05 -15.36
N ALA A 18 2.24 14.67 -14.37
CA ALA A 18 1.91 14.01 -13.11
C ALA A 18 1.01 12.79 -13.31
N ALA A 19 0.01 12.89 -14.21
CA ALA A 19 -0.84 11.75 -14.55
C ALA A 19 -0.05 10.61 -15.22
N GLU A 20 0.89 10.95 -16.12
CA GLU A 20 1.76 9.96 -16.77
C GLU A 20 2.69 9.26 -15.75
N VAL A 21 3.30 10.01 -14.83
CA VAL A 21 4.14 9.46 -13.76
C VAL A 21 3.35 8.50 -12.86
N LEU A 22 2.12 8.87 -12.49
CA LEU A 22 1.24 7.98 -11.71
C LEU A 22 0.90 6.70 -12.49
N ASP A 23 0.65 6.81 -13.79
CA ASP A 23 0.32 5.66 -14.61
C ASP A 23 1.48 4.69 -14.80
N ILE A 24 2.69 5.22 -15.00
CA ILE A 24 3.93 4.44 -15.06
C ILE A 24 4.17 3.75 -13.72
N ALA A 25 4.13 4.50 -12.62
CA ALA A 25 4.37 3.95 -11.29
C ALA A 25 3.37 2.86 -10.93
N ALA A 26 2.09 3.05 -11.24
CA ALA A 26 1.05 2.04 -11.05
C ALA A 26 1.32 0.79 -11.89
N ALA A 27 1.65 0.94 -13.18
CA ALA A 27 1.97 -0.20 -14.05
C ALA A 27 3.19 -0.97 -13.53
N SER A 28 4.27 -0.27 -13.17
CA SER A 28 5.47 -0.86 -12.59
C SER A 28 5.18 -1.57 -11.26
N ALA A 29 4.39 -0.96 -10.37
CA ALA A 29 4.01 -1.57 -9.10
C ALA A 29 3.26 -2.89 -9.31
N VAL A 30 2.26 -2.90 -10.20
CA VAL A 30 1.47 -4.10 -10.53
C VAL A 30 2.34 -5.18 -11.15
N ASP A 31 3.22 -4.82 -12.08
CA ASP A 31 4.14 -5.77 -12.74
C ASP A 31 5.18 -6.36 -11.75
N CYS A 32 5.72 -5.53 -10.85
CA CYS A 32 6.58 -5.98 -9.75
C CYS A 32 5.83 -6.92 -8.78
N LEU A 33 4.59 -6.57 -8.39
CA LEU A 33 3.76 -7.42 -7.54
C LEU A 33 3.49 -8.77 -8.17
N ARG A 34 3.05 -8.81 -9.42
CA ARG A 34 2.69 -10.07 -10.10
C ARG A 34 3.86 -11.04 -10.20
N ARG A 35 5.09 -10.52 -10.28
CA ARG A 35 6.34 -11.30 -10.26
C ARG A 35 6.91 -11.55 -8.87
N SER A 36 6.35 -10.93 -7.84
CA SER A 36 6.86 -11.06 -6.47
C SER A 36 6.58 -12.45 -5.90
N PRO A 37 7.51 -13.02 -5.09
CA PRO A 37 7.32 -14.34 -4.50
C PRO A 37 6.04 -14.47 -3.68
N VAL A 38 5.59 -13.39 -3.00
CA VAL A 38 4.38 -13.46 -2.17
C VAL A 38 3.13 -13.65 -3.04
N PHE A 39 3.04 -12.98 -4.19
CA PHE A 39 1.90 -13.10 -5.11
C PHE A 39 1.87 -14.42 -5.84
N LEU A 40 3.04 -14.89 -6.32
CA LEU A 40 3.15 -16.21 -6.92
C LEU A 40 2.69 -17.28 -5.93
N ARG A 41 3.21 -17.24 -4.70
CA ARG A 41 2.88 -18.21 -3.65
C ARG A 41 1.43 -18.09 -3.13
N MET A 42 0.84 -16.89 -3.17
CA MET A 42 -0.59 -16.71 -2.90
C MET A 42 -1.45 -17.33 -4.00
N SER A 43 -1.02 -17.23 -5.26
CA SER A 43 -1.78 -17.66 -6.44
C SER A 43 -1.71 -19.17 -6.65
N ASP A 44 -0.55 -19.79 -6.44
CA ASP A 44 -0.35 -21.24 -6.54
C ASP A 44 -0.70 -22.00 -5.23
N GLY A 45 -1.00 -21.27 -4.15
CA GLY A 45 -1.40 -21.82 -2.86
C GLY A 45 -0.26 -22.28 -1.95
N THR A 46 1.00 -22.13 -2.35
CA THR A 46 2.18 -22.55 -1.57
C THR A 46 2.52 -21.62 -0.40
N LEU A 47 1.89 -20.43 -0.31
CA LEU A 47 1.96 -19.60 0.89
C LEU A 47 0.96 -20.13 1.93
N PRO A 48 1.40 -20.55 3.14
CA PRO A 48 0.49 -21.06 4.16
C PRO A 48 -0.60 -20.04 4.52
N PHE A 49 -1.74 -20.53 5.02
CA PHE A 49 -2.85 -19.67 5.43
C PHE A 49 -2.42 -18.53 6.36
N ALA A 50 -1.60 -18.82 7.37
CA ALA A 50 -1.07 -17.81 8.29
C ALA A 50 -0.22 -16.73 7.57
N GLY A 51 0.52 -17.10 6.52
CA GLY A 51 1.26 -16.15 5.70
C GLY A 51 0.35 -15.27 4.84
N ARG A 52 -0.71 -15.84 4.27
CA ARG A 52 -1.74 -15.06 3.55
C ARG A 52 -2.45 -14.08 4.47
N ALA A 53 -2.84 -14.53 5.67
CA ALA A 53 -3.43 -13.67 6.69
C ALA A 53 -2.46 -12.55 7.11
N ALA A 54 -1.21 -12.88 7.42
CA ALA A 54 -0.19 -11.89 7.78
C ALA A 54 0.03 -10.84 6.67
N TYR A 55 0.03 -11.25 5.39
CA TYR A 55 0.11 -10.30 4.28
C TYR A 55 -1.05 -9.30 4.27
N LEU A 56 -2.27 -9.80 4.48
CA LEU A 56 -3.48 -8.97 4.57
C LEU A 56 -3.48 -8.06 5.81
N GLU A 57 -3.02 -8.56 6.96
CA GLU A 57 -2.92 -7.79 8.22
C GLU A 57 -2.00 -6.58 8.06
N GLN A 58 -0.82 -6.77 7.44
CA GLN A 58 0.09 -5.66 7.18
C GLN A 58 -0.50 -4.68 6.14
N HIS A 59 -1.20 -5.18 5.13
CA HIS A 59 -1.82 -4.29 4.15
C HIS A 59 -2.92 -3.44 4.80
N TRP A 60 -3.74 -4.05 5.66
CA TRP A 60 -4.71 -3.35 6.50
C TRP A 60 -4.06 -2.29 7.39
N GLU A 61 -2.97 -2.63 8.08
CA GLU A 61 -2.25 -1.71 8.97
C GLU A 61 -1.72 -0.50 8.20
N GLY A 62 -1.13 -0.70 7.02
CA GLY A 62 -0.66 0.38 6.17
C GLY A 62 -1.79 1.33 5.73
N LEU A 63 -2.91 0.78 5.27
CA LEU A 63 -4.10 1.58 4.89
C LEU A 63 -4.66 2.35 6.09
N ARG A 64 -4.69 1.73 7.28
CA ARG A 64 -5.16 2.36 8.51
C ARG A 64 -4.29 3.54 8.93
N LEU A 65 -2.96 3.41 8.81
CA LEU A 65 -2.02 4.50 9.09
C LEU A 65 -2.24 5.69 8.15
N LEU A 66 -2.30 5.41 6.84
CA LEU A 66 -2.53 6.44 5.82
C LEU A 66 -3.88 7.14 5.97
N ARG A 67 -4.94 6.39 6.30
CA ARG A 67 -6.27 6.97 6.60
C ARG A 67 -6.23 7.99 7.74
N ASN A 68 -5.41 7.72 8.76
CA ASN A 68 -5.27 8.65 9.88
C ASN A 68 -4.39 9.84 9.49
N ALA A 69 -3.32 9.62 8.72
CA ALA A 69 -2.41 10.68 8.26
C ALA A 69 -3.06 11.64 7.26
N LEU A 70 -3.97 11.14 6.40
CA LEU A 70 -4.68 11.91 5.38
C LEU A 70 -6.05 12.44 5.81
N ASP A 71 -6.39 12.36 7.10
CA ASP A 71 -7.71 12.76 7.57
C ASP A 71 -7.97 14.25 7.27
N GLY A 72 -9.08 14.51 6.58
CA GLY A 72 -9.45 15.85 6.11
C GLY A 72 -8.62 16.44 4.96
N ARG A 73 -7.59 15.74 4.44
CA ARG A 73 -6.65 16.26 3.43
C ARG A 73 -7.06 15.97 1.98
N SER A 74 -7.77 14.86 1.73
CA SER A 74 -8.37 14.54 0.43
C SER A 74 -9.61 13.67 0.61
N ALA A 75 -10.78 14.17 0.23
CA ALA A 75 -12.05 13.44 0.42
C ALA A 75 -12.09 12.14 -0.40
N VAL A 76 -11.52 12.16 -1.61
CA VAL A 76 -11.47 10.99 -2.51
C VAL A 76 -10.59 9.90 -1.92
N LEU A 77 -9.34 10.25 -1.54
CA LEU A 77 -8.42 9.30 -0.94
C LEU A 77 -8.94 8.80 0.41
N GLN A 78 -9.52 9.67 1.23
CA GLN A 78 -10.06 9.28 2.54
C GLN A 78 -11.22 8.29 2.40
N THR A 79 -12.14 8.53 1.45
CA THR A 79 -13.24 7.60 1.16
C THR A 79 -12.72 6.24 0.71
N ALA A 80 -11.72 6.22 -0.17
CA ALA A 80 -11.09 5.00 -0.65
C ALA A 80 -10.37 4.24 0.49
N LEU A 81 -9.60 4.94 1.33
CA LEU A 81 -8.89 4.38 2.48
C LEU A 81 -9.84 3.79 3.52
N VAL A 82 -10.94 4.48 3.84
CA VAL A 82 -11.98 3.97 4.75
C VAL A 82 -12.59 2.68 4.20
N SER A 83 -12.98 2.69 2.92
CA SER A 83 -13.58 1.53 2.26
C SER A 83 -12.62 0.35 2.18
N ALA A 84 -11.38 0.58 1.77
CA ALA A 84 -10.32 -0.44 1.69
C ALA A 84 -10.05 -1.05 3.07
N THR A 85 -9.80 -0.20 4.07
CA THR A 85 -9.52 -0.65 5.44
C THR A 85 -10.67 -1.51 5.99
N LYS A 86 -11.92 -1.14 5.74
CA LYS A 86 -13.10 -1.92 6.15
C LYS A 86 -13.20 -3.27 5.43
N ARG A 87 -12.89 -3.32 4.13
CA ARG A 87 -12.86 -4.57 3.35
C ARG A 87 -11.82 -5.55 3.88
N PHE A 88 -10.57 -5.10 4.01
CA PHE A 88 -9.50 -5.93 4.57
C PHE A 88 -9.83 -6.40 5.98
N ALA A 89 -10.35 -5.51 6.82
CA ALA A 89 -10.82 -5.86 8.16
C ALA A 89 -11.87 -6.98 8.15
N THR A 90 -12.87 -6.88 7.27
CA THR A 90 -13.94 -7.89 7.14
C THR A 90 -13.40 -9.22 6.64
N THR A 91 -12.48 -9.19 5.67
CA THR A 91 -11.81 -10.39 5.15
C THR A 91 -11.01 -11.09 6.25
N LEU A 92 -10.26 -10.32 7.04
CA LEU A 92 -9.50 -10.84 8.18
C LEU A 92 -10.41 -11.35 9.31
N ASP A 93 -11.53 -10.67 9.60
CA ASP A 93 -12.50 -11.15 10.59
C ASP A 93 -13.05 -12.54 10.21
N ARG A 94 -13.30 -12.77 8.91
CA ARG A 94 -13.68 -14.09 8.39
C ARG A 94 -12.54 -15.10 8.49
N ALA A 95 -11.32 -14.70 8.12
CA ALA A 95 -10.14 -15.56 8.16
C ALA A 95 -9.80 -16.04 9.58
N HIS A 96 -9.89 -15.14 10.57
CA HIS A 96 -9.58 -15.45 11.97
C HIS A 96 -10.79 -15.95 12.77
N ALA A 97 -12.00 -15.92 12.20
CA ALA A 97 -13.28 -16.16 12.89
C ALA A 97 -13.52 -15.26 14.12
N THR A 98 -12.80 -14.15 14.23
CA THR A 98 -12.90 -13.20 15.36
C THR A 98 -12.27 -11.86 14.99
N ALA A 99 -12.70 -10.77 15.62
CA ALA A 99 -12.08 -9.45 15.48
C ALA A 99 -10.76 -9.28 16.26
N ARG A 100 -10.45 -10.22 17.17
CA ARG A 100 -9.30 -10.16 18.10
C ARG A 100 -7.94 -10.27 17.41
N TRP A 101 -7.88 -10.56 16.11
CA TRP A 101 -6.61 -10.51 15.36
C TRP A 101 -6.02 -9.10 15.39
N ARG A 102 -6.83 -8.04 15.47
CA ARG A 102 -6.34 -6.66 15.57
C ARG A 102 -5.42 -6.45 16.78
N ASP A 103 -5.70 -7.12 17.90
CA ASP A 103 -4.91 -7.04 19.13
C ASP A 103 -3.64 -7.93 19.09
N ARG A 104 -3.57 -8.85 18.13
CA ARG A 104 -2.57 -9.93 18.08
C ARG A 104 -1.70 -9.91 16.84
N HIS A 105 -2.07 -9.14 15.82
CA HIS A 105 -1.31 -9.04 14.58
C HIS A 105 0.09 -8.50 14.91
N VAL A 106 1.11 -9.11 14.31
CA VAL A 106 2.49 -8.72 14.53
C VAL A 106 2.90 -7.78 13.41
N THR A 107 3.39 -6.58 13.77
CA THR A 107 3.96 -5.65 12.81
C THR A 107 5.29 -6.20 12.28
N MET A 108 5.38 -6.38 10.96
CA MET A 108 6.61 -6.84 10.30
C MET A 108 7.65 -5.72 10.17
N PRO A 109 8.96 -6.01 10.00
CA PRO A 109 10.01 -4.99 9.91
C PRO A 109 9.76 -3.91 8.84
N SER A 110 9.36 -4.28 7.63
CA SER A 110 8.95 -3.35 6.57
C SER A 110 7.81 -2.43 6.98
N MET A 111 6.86 -2.92 7.77
CA MET A 111 5.75 -2.09 8.27
C MET A 111 6.21 -1.09 9.33
N LEU A 112 7.23 -1.41 10.12
CA LEU A 112 7.85 -0.44 11.04
C LEU A 112 8.55 0.68 10.24
N GLN A 113 9.24 0.34 9.16
CA GLN A 113 9.86 1.34 8.27
C GLN A 113 8.80 2.21 7.59
N PHE A 114 7.73 1.60 7.07
CA PHE A 114 6.60 2.33 6.50
C PHE A 114 5.95 3.28 7.50
N ARG A 115 5.75 2.83 8.76
CA ARG A 115 5.20 3.68 9.83
C ARG A 115 6.11 4.86 10.14
N ARG A 116 7.43 4.66 10.19
CA ARG A 116 8.41 5.76 10.36
C ARG A 116 8.31 6.75 9.22
N ARG A 117 8.35 6.28 7.97
CA ARG A 117 8.20 7.14 6.78
C ARG A 117 6.90 7.94 6.80
N THR A 118 5.78 7.30 7.12
CA THR A 118 4.47 8.01 7.20
C THR A 118 4.45 9.06 8.32
N THR A 119 5.15 8.81 9.44
CA THR A 119 5.25 9.77 10.54
C THR A 119 6.12 10.96 10.13
N GLU A 120 7.30 10.70 9.53
CA GLU A 120 8.18 11.73 8.98
C GLU A 120 7.43 12.63 7.99
N LEU A 121 6.73 12.05 7.02
CA LEU A 121 5.94 12.81 6.04
C LEU A 121 4.81 13.63 6.70
N LEU A 122 4.19 13.09 7.75
CA LEU A 122 3.14 13.80 8.48
C LEU A 122 3.70 15.00 9.25
N ASP A 123 4.85 14.80 9.92
CA ASP A 123 5.55 15.82 10.70
C ASP A 123 6.10 16.92 9.79
N ASP A 124 6.59 16.56 8.60
CA ASP A 124 7.06 17.48 7.55
C ASP A 124 5.90 18.21 6.85
N GLY A 125 4.64 17.77 7.06
CA GLY A 125 3.49 18.32 6.35
C GLY A 125 3.45 17.98 4.86
N ASP A 126 4.15 16.92 4.42
CA ASP A 126 4.25 16.53 3.02
C ASP A 126 3.00 15.75 2.57
N HIS A 127 1.96 16.51 2.24
CA HIS A 127 0.66 15.99 1.80
C HIS A 127 0.75 15.20 0.49
N LEU A 128 1.59 15.65 -0.44
CA LEU A 128 1.77 15.02 -1.75
C LEU A 128 2.39 13.64 -1.61
N ALA A 129 3.44 13.51 -0.80
CA ALA A 129 4.06 12.22 -0.54
C ALA A 129 3.11 11.24 0.18
N LEU A 130 2.35 11.71 1.17
CA LEU A 130 1.32 10.90 1.83
C LEU A 130 0.24 10.42 0.83
N ALA A 131 -0.17 11.28 -0.10
CA ALA A 131 -1.11 10.95 -1.16
C ALA A 131 -0.53 9.90 -2.14
N ALA A 132 0.74 10.03 -2.51
CA ALA A 132 1.46 9.06 -3.35
C ALA A 132 1.51 7.67 -2.69
N GLN A 133 1.85 7.62 -1.39
CA GLN A 133 1.83 6.38 -0.61
C GLN A 133 0.43 5.76 -0.58
N ALA A 134 -0.60 6.57 -0.34
CA ALA A 134 -1.98 6.11 -0.33
C ALA A 134 -2.45 5.58 -1.68
N TYR A 135 -2.15 6.30 -2.76
CA TYR A 135 -2.48 5.91 -4.13
C TYR A 135 -1.94 4.52 -4.47
N LEU A 136 -0.63 4.30 -4.30
CA LEU A 136 -0.03 3.01 -4.60
C LEU A 136 -0.54 1.92 -3.67
N ARG A 137 -0.67 2.18 -2.37
CA ARG A 137 -1.18 1.17 -1.42
C ARG A 137 -2.60 0.73 -1.79
N LEU A 138 -3.49 1.66 -2.15
CA LEU A 138 -4.86 1.36 -2.57
C LEU A 138 -4.90 0.54 -3.85
N LEU A 139 -4.06 0.87 -4.84
CA LEU A 139 -3.94 0.10 -6.08
C LEU A 139 -3.48 -1.33 -5.81
N VAL A 140 -2.38 -1.50 -5.06
CA VAL A 140 -1.86 -2.81 -4.68
C VAL A 140 -2.89 -3.62 -3.89
N GLY A 141 -3.64 -2.98 -2.99
CA GLY A 141 -4.69 -3.62 -2.22
C GLY A 141 -5.86 -4.10 -3.07
N GLY A 142 -6.12 -3.44 -4.20
CA GLY A 142 -7.09 -3.84 -5.22
C GLY A 142 -6.67 -5.10 -5.98
N GLU A 143 -5.38 -5.25 -6.26
CA GLU A 143 -4.82 -6.43 -6.96
C GLU A 143 -4.65 -7.66 -6.06
N CYS A 144 -4.87 -7.55 -4.75
CA CYS A 144 -4.64 -8.66 -3.82
C CYS A 144 -5.56 -9.86 -4.10
N PRO A 145 -5.02 -11.07 -4.41
CA PRO A 145 -5.82 -12.21 -4.88
C PRO A 145 -6.88 -12.70 -3.89
N THR A 146 -6.67 -12.44 -2.60
CA THR A 146 -7.50 -12.95 -1.50
C THR A 146 -8.56 -11.96 -1.02
N ASN A 147 -8.65 -10.76 -1.60
CA ASN A 147 -9.52 -9.68 -1.12
C ASN A 147 -10.94 -9.68 -1.72
N GLY A 148 -11.49 -10.87 -2.01
CA GLY A 148 -12.92 -11.05 -2.32
C GLY A 148 -13.42 -10.41 -3.61
N GLY A 149 -12.54 -10.10 -4.56
CA GLY A 149 -12.88 -9.52 -5.86
C GLY A 149 -12.41 -8.07 -6.02
N PRO A 150 -12.56 -7.51 -7.24
CA PRO A 150 -12.06 -6.20 -7.59
C PRO A 150 -12.84 -5.15 -6.80
N GLY A 151 -12.31 -4.72 -5.67
CA GLY A 151 -12.72 -3.44 -5.13
C GLY A 151 -12.04 -2.37 -5.96
N GLY A 152 -12.59 -2.17 -7.15
CA GLY A 152 -12.21 -1.15 -8.10
C GLY A 152 -12.52 0.19 -7.46
N PHE A 153 -11.54 0.72 -6.74
CA PHE A 153 -11.42 2.15 -6.66
C PHE A 153 -11.21 2.64 -8.09
N ASP A 154 -11.94 3.65 -8.49
CA ASP A 154 -11.71 4.26 -9.78
C ASP A 154 -10.28 4.83 -9.79
N ARG A 155 -9.38 4.15 -10.50
CA ARG A 155 -7.97 4.53 -10.61
C ARG A 155 -7.86 5.95 -11.14
N GLN A 156 -8.76 6.37 -12.03
CA GLN A 156 -8.74 7.70 -12.60
C GLN A 156 -9.06 8.75 -11.53
N SER A 157 -10.10 8.54 -10.71
CA SER A 157 -10.42 9.42 -9.57
C SER A 157 -9.28 9.48 -8.54
N LEU A 158 -8.63 8.35 -8.24
CA LEU A 158 -7.49 8.34 -7.33
C LEU A 158 -6.30 9.11 -7.91
N ALA A 159 -5.98 8.90 -9.18
CA ALA A 159 -4.89 9.60 -9.85
C ALA A 159 -5.16 11.10 -9.90
N ALA A 160 -6.37 11.51 -10.31
CA ALA A 160 -6.78 12.91 -10.34
C ALA A 160 -6.66 13.59 -8.97
N ALA A 161 -6.97 12.87 -7.88
CA ALA A 161 -6.83 13.39 -6.52
C ALA A 161 -5.37 13.62 -6.10
N VAL A 162 -4.41 12.87 -6.66
CA VAL A 162 -2.97 13.09 -6.43
C VAL A 162 -2.43 14.17 -7.37
N THR A 163 -2.78 14.13 -8.66
CA THR A 163 -2.41 15.15 -9.66
C THR A 163 -2.83 16.54 -9.21
N ALA A 164 -3.99 16.69 -8.55
CA ALA A 164 -4.46 17.97 -8.04
C ALA A 164 -3.59 18.58 -6.92
N LEU A 165 -2.61 17.84 -6.39
CA LEU A 165 -1.64 18.31 -5.39
C LEU A 165 -0.30 18.72 -6.01
N VAL A 166 -0.15 18.63 -7.33
CA VAL A 166 1.07 18.98 -8.06
C VAL A 166 0.86 20.32 -8.76
N GLU A 167 1.61 21.32 -8.34
CA GLU A 167 1.53 22.72 -8.77
C GLU A 167 2.76 23.11 -9.60
N ASP A 168 3.90 22.45 -9.41
CA ASP A 168 5.18 22.77 -10.05
C ASP A 168 6.06 21.53 -10.34
N GLU A 169 7.21 21.77 -10.97
CA GLU A 169 8.19 20.75 -11.36
C GLU A 169 8.91 20.11 -10.15
N GLU A 170 9.13 20.87 -9.07
CA GLU A 170 9.75 20.36 -7.84
C GLU A 170 8.82 19.33 -7.17
N GLN A 171 7.52 19.62 -7.14
CA GLN A 171 6.50 18.71 -6.65
C GLN A 171 6.34 17.48 -7.57
N LEU A 172 6.50 17.64 -8.88
CA LEU A 172 6.50 16.52 -9.82
C LEU A 172 7.68 15.58 -9.57
N GLU A 173 8.89 16.11 -9.37
CA GLU A 173 10.07 15.32 -9.00
C GLU A 173 9.84 14.62 -7.65
N ARG A 174 9.34 15.35 -6.66
CA ARG A 174 9.00 14.80 -5.34
C ARG A 174 7.98 13.65 -5.42
N LEU A 175 6.95 13.79 -6.25
CA LEU A 175 5.96 12.75 -6.49
C LEU A 175 6.63 11.48 -7.04
N SER A 176 7.51 11.62 -8.04
CA SER A 176 8.23 10.51 -8.66
C SER A 176 9.14 9.78 -7.65
N GLU A 177 9.87 10.53 -6.82
CA GLU A 177 10.69 9.98 -5.74
C GLU A 177 9.85 9.15 -4.75
N GLU A 178 8.72 9.72 -4.29
CA GLU A 178 7.90 9.04 -3.30
C GLU A 178 7.20 7.81 -3.87
N LEU A 179 6.74 7.87 -5.13
CA LEU A 179 6.18 6.70 -5.80
C LEU A 179 7.21 5.57 -5.89
N SER A 180 8.46 5.88 -6.20
CA SER A 180 9.55 4.91 -6.22
C SER A 180 9.79 4.30 -4.84
N ALA A 181 9.85 5.13 -3.79
CA ALA A 181 9.99 4.67 -2.40
C ALA A 181 8.80 3.78 -1.96
N ALA A 182 7.58 4.18 -2.32
CA ALA A 182 6.36 3.42 -2.04
C ALA A 182 6.37 2.03 -2.68
N VAL A 183 6.80 1.90 -3.93
CA VAL A 183 6.94 0.59 -4.60
C VAL A 183 7.93 -0.29 -3.85
N LEU A 184 9.09 0.23 -3.44
CA LEU A 184 10.09 -0.53 -2.68
C LEU A 184 9.54 -1.03 -1.34
N LEU A 185 8.87 -0.17 -0.58
CA LEU A 185 8.24 -0.53 0.70
C LEU A 185 7.15 -1.59 0.53
N LEU A 186 6.37 -1.51 -0.55
CA LEU A 186 5.38 -2.52 -0.93
C LEU A 186 6.00 -3.87 -1.25
N MET A 187 7.12 -3.89 -1.99
CA MET A 187 7.85 -5.13 -2.31
C MET A 187 8.48 -5.76 -1.07
N GLN A 188 9.06 -4.94 -0.20
CA GLN A 188 9.69 -5.40 1.02
C GLN A 188 8.68 -6.07 1.97
N HIS A 189 7.45 -5.55 2.03
CA HIS A 189 6.35 -6.16 2.76
C HIS A 189 6.08 -7.61 2.31
N GLY A 190 5.99 -7.85 1.00
CA GLY A 190 5.86 -9.21 0.46
C GLY A 190 7.05 -10.12 0.80
N SER A 191 8.26 -9.56 0.75
CA SER A 191 9.49 -10.29 1.09
C SER A 191 9.51 -10.75 2.56
N ASP A 192 9.14 -9.86 3.49
CA ASP A 192 9.09 -10.18 4.92
C ASP A 192 8.09 -11.29 5.24
N VAL A 193 6.91 -11.28 4.60
CA VAL A 193 5.93 -12.36 4.73
C VAL A 193 6.51 -13.68 4.21
N CYS A 194 7.12 -13.70 3.04
CA CYS A 194 7.70 -14.91 2.49
C CYS A 194 8.82 -15.48 3.37
N ARG A 195 9.64 -14.63 3.99
CA ARG A 195 10.67 -15.03 4.96
C ARG A 195 10.08 -15.56 6.27
N GLY A 196 9.05 -14.91 6.80
CA GLY A 196 8.39 -15.32 8.05
C GLY A 196 7.58 -16.62 7.91
N TYR A 197 7.12 -16.93 6.70
CA TYR A 197 6.32 -18.11 6.38
C TYR A 197 6.96 -18.89 5.23
N PRO A 198 8.09 -19.59 5.49
CA PRO A 198 8.74 -20.41 4.48
C PRO A 198 7.79 -21.51 3.99
N GLN A 199 8.03 -22.00 2.76
CA GLN A 199 7.33 -23.17 2.26
C GLN A 199 7.64 -24.34 3.20
N ARG A 200 6.60 -24.97 3.73
CA ARG A 200 6.73 -26.21 4.48
C ARG A 200 6.48 -27.34 3.51
N ASP A 201 7.33 -28.35 3.52
CA ASP A 201 6.93 -29.67 3.03
C ASP A 201 5.68 -30.10 3.81
N SER A 202 4.75 -30.76 3.14
CA SER A 202 3.42 -31.10 3.64
C SER A 202 3.39 -31.90 4.95
N ASP A 203 4.55 -32.33 5.44
CA ASP A 203 4.69 -33.23 6.59
C ASP A 203 4.92 -32.52 7.93
N ASP A 204 5.24 -31.22 7.96
CA ASP A 204 5.51 -30.49 9.20
C ASP A 204 4.38 -29.52 9.60
N SER A 205 3.28 -30.08 10.11
CA SER A 205 2.10 -29.32 10.56
C SER A 205 2.17 -28.86 12.02
N CYS A 206 1.66 -27.63 12.25
CA CYS A 206 1.13 -27.09 13.51
C CYS A 206 2.04 -26.90 14.73
N THR A 207 2.88 -25.85 14.78
CA THR A 207 3.21 -25.14 16.07
C THR A 207 4.06 -23.86 15.96
N VAL A 208 4.25 -23.24 14.79
CA VAL A 208 5.36 -22.28 14.65
C VAL A 208 4.91 -20.96 14.04
N THR A 209 4.41 -20.07 14.88
CA THR A 209 4.36 -18.64 14.55
C THR A 209 4.61 -17.79 15.80
N VAL A 210 4.08 -18.18 16.97
CA VAL A 210 4.40 -17.50 18.23
C VAL A 210 5.82 -17.85 18.74
N ALA A 211 6.27 -19.09 18.56
CA ALA A 211 7.55 -19.55 19.10
C ALA A 211 8.80 -18.98 18.39
N THR A 212 8.72 -18.68 17.09
CA THR A 212 9.87 -18.15 16.33
C THR A 212 10.10 -16.68 16.63
N ILE A 213 9.04 -15.88 16.68
CA ILE A 213 9.14 -14.46 17.04
C ILE A 213 9.59 -14.30 18.51
N ARG A 214 9.12 -15.18 19.43
CA ARG A 214 9.60 -15.18 20.82
C ARG A 214 11.07 -15.58 20.95
N ARG A 215 11.58 -16.47 20.10
CA ARG A 215 13.00 -16.87 20.09
C ARG A 215 13.91 -15.82 19.47
N SER A 216 13.41 -14.96 18.59
CA SER A 216 14.17 -13.85 18.01
C SER A 216 14.22 -12.59 18.90
N LEU A 217 13.50 -12.59 20.04
CA LEU A 217 13.43 -11.49 21.00
C LEU A 217 14.03 -11.86 22.37
N GLN A 218 14.73 -13.00 22.46
CA GLN A 218 15.57 -13.42 23.58
C GLN A 218 17.03 -13.38 23.14
#